data_AF-A0A518K952-F1
#
_entry.id   AF-A0A518K952-F1
#
_cell.length_a   1.000
_cell.length_b   1.000
_cell.length_c   1.000
_cell.angle_alpha   90.00
_cell.angle_beta   90.00
_cell.angle_gamma   90.00
#
_symmetry.space_group_name_H-M   'P 1'
#
loop_
_entity.id
_entity.type
_entity.pdbx_description
1 polymer ?
#
loop_
_entity_poly.entity_id
_entity_poly.type
_entity_poly.pdbx_seq_one_letter_code
_entity_poly.pdbx_strand_id
1 'polypeptide(L)'
;MSATQWRRIERQSIAIAVTVLALAVTGCTHTHLRKSNVAQVGSITDLLYEQTLSNVAMAHCQPGSLPHVAVISSGTTQATSSAGSTVGLTWNPTTLVSEVLNLNGSRTVAESWGIAPVTSPSRLRRIQCAMHLMTRGYNLAVAPVQSDHAGTQYRVVLAGDNACSNCLGQLTSVGFLPRPTAEKIDPITRDFYTSNDAEEYRRSLSTAMACKLPTCWYGIEKKGLAWWKSCHRGHYRGCCGSYTAWVDARGIPSLARATLSIQELGVLDPPYVQVEKTVKLSDGTTIKVTGAASGTVNEFQIPRLATGENEFMGNSNRAIDIFNQSLLNISPAATRENLPPANPPANLTPVVIPTIPSLPITTGP
;
A
#
# COMPACT_ATOMS: atom_id res chain seq x y z
N MET A 1 41.30 57.79 33.50
CA MET A 1 40.69 56.43 33.56
C MET A 1 41.65 55.52 34.30
N SER A 2 41.19 54.83 35.35
CA SER A 2 42.04 53.89 36.09
C SER A 2 42.21 52.58 35.32
N ALA A 3 43.34 51.89 35.50
CA ALA A 3 43.61 50.58 34.90
C ALA A 3 42.51 49.52 35.21
N THR A 4 41.79 49.70 36.32
CA THR A 4 40.64 48.88 36.71
C THR A 4 39.40 49.11 35.85
N GLN A 5 39.23 50.31 35.28
CA GLN A 5 38.09 50.69 34.44
C GLN A 5 38.23 50.08 33.04
N TRP A 6 39.45 50.00 32.50
CA TRP A 6 39.75 49.33 31.21
C TRP A 6 39.43 47.83 31.24
N ARG A 7 39.83 47.11 32.31
CA ARG A 7 39.54 45.67 32.44
C ARG A 7 38.05 45.35 32.55
N ARG A 8 37.22 46.28 33.05
CA ARG A 8 35.75 46.09 33.09
C ARG A 8 35.14 46.19 31.70
N ILE A 9 35.61 47.13 30.88
CA ILE A 9 35.12 47.32 29.50
C ILE A 9 35.47 46.11 28.63
N GLU A 10 36.69 45.58 28.74
CA GLU A 10 37.10 44.37 28.01
C GLU A 10 36.24 43.16 28.38
N ARG A 11 36.00 42.90 29.67
CA ARG A 11 35.16 41.79 30.13
C ARG A 11 33.71 41.92 29.66
N GLN A 12 33.16 43.13 29.67
CA GLN A 12 31.80 43.38 29.18
C GLN A 12 31.69 43.16 27.66
N SER A 13 32.69 43.59 26.89
CA SER A 13 32.70 43.38 25.44
C SER A 13 32.74 41.89 25.04
N ILE A 14 33.54 41.08 25.75
CA ILE A 14 33.64 39.63 25.50
C ILE A 14 32.32 38.93 25.86
N ALA A 15 31.72 39.28 27.00
CA ALA A 15 30.46 38.68 27.42
C ALA A 15 29.31 38.97 26.42
N ILE A 16 29.25 40.19 25.89
CA ILE A 16 28.26 40.58 24.88
C ILE A 16 28.53 39.83 23.57
N ALA A 17 29.79 39.77 23.11
CA ALA A 17 30.14 39.05 21.88
C ALA A 17 29.79 37.55 21.96
N VAL A 18 30.08 36.89 23.10
CA VAL A 18 29.73 35.49 23.34
C VAL A 18 28.21 35.29 23.37
N THR A 19 27.47 36.20 24.01
CA THR A 19 26.00 36.10 24.08
C THR A 19 25.36 36.30 22.71
N VAL A 20 25.84 37.27 21.93
CA VAL A 20 25.36 37.52 20.56
C VAL A 20 25.67 36.32 19.66
N LEU A 21 26.87 35.74 19.78
CA LEU A 21 27.24 34.54 19.04
C LEU A 21 26.36 33.34 19.44
N ALA A 22 26.09 33.15 20.73
CA ALA A 22 25.19 32.10 21.21
C ALA A 22 23.76 32.27 20.66
N LEU A 23 23.24 33.50 20.58
CA LEU A 23 21.94 33.79 20.00
C LEU A 23 21.90 33.60 18.48
N ALA A 24 23.00 33.85 17.77
CA ALA A 24 23.08 33.63 16.32
C ALA A 24 23.07 32.13 15.97
N VAL A 25 23.66 31.28 16.81
CA VAL A 25 23.79 29.84 16.53
C VAL A 25 22.49 29.07 16.76
N THR A 26 21.59 29.53 17.65
CA THR A 26 20.31 28.84 17.92
C THR A 26 19.32 28.89 16.74
N GLY A 27 19.37 29.94 15.90
CA GLY A 27 18.48 30.08 14.74
C GLY A 27 18.78 29.16 13.56
N CYS A 28 20.04 28.73 13.40
CA CYS A 28 20.47 27.88 12.29
C CYS A 28 19.93 26.44 12.41
N THR A 29 19.70 25.94 13.63
CA THR A 29 19.23 24.56 13.86
C THR A 29 17.82 24.35 13.32
N HIS A 30 16.92 25.32 13.52
CA HIS A 30 15.52 25.24 13.10
C HIS A 30 15.37 25.23 11.57
N THR A 31 16.10 26.11 10.87
CA THR A 31 16.04 26.16 9.39
C THR A 31 16.56 24.88 8.76
N HIS A 32 17.61 24.30 9.34
CA HIS A 32 18.14 23.01 8.89
C HIS A 32 17.16 21.86 9.19
N LEU A 33 16.52 21.84 10.36
CA LEU A 33 15.50 20.83 10.69
C LEU A 33 14.33 20.89 9.71
N ARG A 34 13.86 22.10 9.37
CA ARG A 34 12.79 22.31 8.38
C ARG A 34 13.18 21.78 7.01
N LYS A 35 14.38 22.09 6.52
CA LYS A 35 14.87 21.58 5.22
C LYS A 35 15.00 20.05 5.21
N SER A 36 15.55 19.47 6.28
CA SER A 36 15.66 18.01 6.42
C SER A 36 14.30 17.36 6.42
N ASN A 37 13.35 17.87 7.20
CA ASN A 37 12.00 17.31 7.27
C ASN A 37 11.27 17.38 5.92
N VAL A 38 11.40 18.48 5.17
CA VAL A 38 10.82 18.58 3.82
C VAL A 38 11.46 17.59 2.85
N ALA A 39 12.79 17.48 2.85
CA ALA A 39 13.50 16.52 2.00
C ALA A 39 13.13 15.07 2.37
N GLN A 40 13.02 14.81 3.66
CA GLN A 40 12.65 13.53 4.23
C GLN A 40 11.22 13.15 3.82
N VAL A 41 10.24 14.03 3.97
CA VAL A 41 8.86 13.78 3.51
C VAL A 41 8.81 13.56 2.00
N GLY A 42 9.61 14.28 1.22
CA GLY A 42 9.72 14.05 -0.23
C GLY A 42 10.25 12.66 -0.58
N SER A 43 11.23 12.15 0.17
CA SER A 43 11.77 10.81 -0.07
C SER A 43 10.74 9.68 0.10
N ILE A 44 9.74 9.88 0.97
CA ILE A 44 8.64 8.93 1.13
C ILE A 44 7.84 8.84 -0.16
N THR A 45 7.42 9.98 -0.70
CA THR A 45 6.58 10.01 -1.89
C THR A 45 7.31 9.41 -3.08
N ASP A 46 8.61 9.66 -3.20
CA ASP A 46 9.45 9.06 -4.24
C ASP A 46 9.51 7.53 -4.13
N LEU A 47 9.70 7.00 -2.91
CA LEU A 47 9.72 5.55 -2.68
C LEU A 47 8.38 4.89 -3.00
N LEU A 48 7.27 5.52 -2.61
CA LEU A 48 5.93 5.02 -2.92
C LEU A 48 5.62 5.06 -4.42
N TYR A 49 6.10 6.08 -5.11
CA TYR A 49 5.98 6.20 -6.57
C TYR A 49 6.79 5.14 -7.30
N GLU A 50 8.05 4.93 -6.91
CA GLU A 50 8.90 3.88 -7.48
C GLU A 50 8.30 2.50 -7.25
N GLN A 51 7.78 2.23 -6.05
CA GLN A 51 7.10 0.97 -5.73
C GLN A 51 5.85 0.76 -6.60
N THR A 52 5.03 1.80 -6.78
CA THR A 52 3.83 1.74 -7.62
C THR A 52 4.21 1.46 -9.07
N LEU A 53 5.19 2.19 -9.62
CA LEU A 53 5.66 2.01 -10.99
C LEU A 53 6.31 0.64 -11.22
N SER A 54 7.10 0.15 -10.26
CA SER A 54 7.72 -1.18 -10.35
C SER A 54 6.67 -2.28 -10.35
N ASN A 55 5.61 -2.13 -9.56
CA ASN A 55 4.47 -3.05 -9.59
C ASN A 55 3.65 -2.95 -10.88
N VAL A 56 3.51 -1.77 -11.48
CA VAL A 56 2.89 -1.59 -12.80
C VAL A 56 3.70 -2.29 -13.89
N ALA A 57 5.03 -2.10 -13.90
CA ALA A 57 5.93 -2.79 -14.82
C ALA A 57 5.85 -4.33 -14.65
N MET A 58 5.76 -4.78 -13.40
CA MET A 58 5.59 -6.18 -13.07
C MET A 58 4.25 -6.74 -13.56
N ALA A 59 3.14 -6.05 -13.31
CA ALA A 59 1.80 -6.47 -13.72
C ALA A 59 1.64 -6.54 -15.24
N HIS A 60 2.32 -5.66 -15.98
CA HIS A 60 2.34 -5.70 -17.44
C HIS A 60 3.09 -6.92 -17.99
N CYS A 61 4.24 -7.25 -17.40
CA CYS A 61 5.03 -8.41 -17.77
C CYS A 61 4.35 -9.74 -17.39
N GLN A 62 3.89 -9.83 -16.14
CA GLN A 62 3.35 -11.04 -15.55
C GLN A 62 2.08 -10.70 -14.77
N PRO A 63 0.90 -10.77 -15.39
CA PRO A 63 -0.37 -10.48 -14.71
C PRO A 63 -0.58 -11.40 -13.49
N GLY A 64 -0.20 -12.67 -13.55
CA GLY A 64 -0.33 -13.57 -12.39
C GLY A 64 0.54 -13.24 -11.17
N SER A 65 1.46 -12.27 -11.24
CA SER A 65 2.40 -11.96 -10.16
C SER A 65 1.76 -11.14 -9.03
N LEU A 66 2.16 -11.42 -7.80
CA LEU A 66 1.71 -10.68 -6.62
C LEU A 66 2.51 -9.38 -6.47
N PRO A 67 1.84 -8.23 -6.28
CA PRO A 67 2.49 -6.95 -6.06
C PRO A 67 3.28 -6.95 -4.76
N HIS A 68 4.46 -6.34 -4.74
CA HIS A 68 5.20 -6.08 -3.50
C HIS A 68 4.83 -4.68 -3.03
N VAL A 69 3.90 -4.60 -2.07
CA VAL A 69 3.46 -3.33 -1.48
C VAL A 69 3.87 -3.26 -0.03
N ALA A 70 4.37 -2.11 0.36
CA ALA A 70 4.72 -1.79 1.73
C ALA A 70 3.95 -0.53 2.12
N VAL A 71 3.32 -0.60 3.28
CA VAL A 71 2.58 0.53 3.85
C VAL A 71 3.50 1.21 4.84
N ILE A 72 3.65 2.51 4.69
CA ILE A 72 4.45 3.32 5.61
C ILE A 72 3.55 3.68 6.78
N SER A 73 3.89 3.19 7.97
CA SER A 73 3.08 3.38 9.19
C SER A 73 3.51 4.62 9.97
N SER A 74 4.81 4.92 9.99
CA SER A 74 5.36 6.06 10.72
C SER A 74 6.72 6.48 10.16
N GLY A 75 7.13 7.70 10.49
CA GLY A 75 8.45 8.22 10.18
C GLY A 75 8.96 9.06 11.34
N THR A 76 10.21 8.84 11.74
CA THR A 76 10.86 9.62 12.79
C THR A 76 12.12 10.27 12.26
N THR A 77 12.37 11.48 12.74
CA THR A 77 13.53 12.30 12.39
C THR A 77 14.24 12.57 13.70
N GLN A 78 15.40 11.97 13.94
CA GLN A 78 16.18 12.21 15.15
C GLN A 78 17.43 13.01 14.78
N ALA A 79 17.49 14.26 15.23
CA ALA A 79 18.69 15.09 15.13
C ALA A 79 19.39 15.12 16.49
N THR A 80 20.52 14.42 16.60
CA THR A 80 21.37 14.45 17.79
C THR A 80 22.52 15.42 17.54
N SER A 81 22.61 16.46 18.37
CA SER A 81 23.74 17.40 18.35
C SER A 81 24.55 17.20 19.63
N SER A 82 25.83 16.83 19.49
CA SER A 82 26.77 16.75 20.60
C SER A 82 27.82 17.82 20.44
N ALA A 83 27.85 18.77 21.37
CA ALA A 83 28.94 19.74 21.50
C ALA A 83 29.67 19.45 22.81
N GLY A 84 30.96 19.19 22.73
CA GLY A 84 31.86 19.06 23.86
C GLY A 84 32.94 20.13 23.80
N SER A 85 33.34 20.59 24.97
CA SER A 85 34.55 21.38 25.14
C SER A 85 35.42 20.63 26.14
N THR A 86 36.62 20.25 25.71
CA THR A 86 37.63 19.71 26.61
C THR A 86 38.72 20.76 26.74
N VAL A 87 38.85 21.35 27.93
CA VAL A 87 39.95 22.25 28.27
C VAL A 87 40.98 21.44 29.05
N GLY A 88 42.11 21.15 28.42
CA GLY A 88 43.24 20.50 29.05
C GLY A 88 44.33 21.51 29.39
N LEU A 89 44.63 21.68 30.68
CA LEU A 89 45.82 22.41 31.12
C LEU A 89 46.92 21.40 31.45
N THR A 90 47.96 21.35 30.63
CA THR A 90 49.13 20.51 30.91
C THR A 90 50.12 21.32 31.73
N TRP A 91 50.08 21.11 33.05
CA TRP A 91 50.98 21.79 34.00
C TRP A 91 52.26 20.98 34.20
N ASN A 92 53.42 21.62 34.01
CA ASN A 92 54.72 21.10 34.44
C ASN A 92 55.21 21.99 35.60
N PRO A 93 55.80 21.45 36.69
CA PRO A 93 56.23 22.23 37.85
C PRO A 93 57.19 23.38 37.57
N THR A 94 57.81 23.44 36.38
CA THR A 94 58.74 24.51 35.99
C THR A 94 58.19 25.49 34.95
N THR A 95 57.18 25.11 34.16
CA THR A 95 56.59 25.96 33.11
C THR A 95 55.15 25.53 32.76
N LEU A 96 54.33 26.47 32.32
CA LEU A 96 53.04 26.16 31.68
C LEU A 96 53.35 25.64 30.26
N VAL A 97 53.22 24.33 30.01
CA VAL A 97 53.73 23.71 28.77
C VAL A 97 52.74 23.83 27.61
N SER A 98 51.44 23.66 27.86
CA SER A 98 50.42 23.86 26.83
C SER A 98 49.01 23.99 27.41
N GLU A 99 48.22 24.84 26.78
CA GLU A 99 46.77 24.90 26.90
C GLU A 99 46.16 24.29 25.65
N VAL A 100 45.41 23.18 25.81
CA VAL A 100 44.70 22.55 24.70
C VAL A 100 43.22 22.81 24.89
N LEU A 101 42.68 23.66 24.03
CA LEU A 101 41.25 23.88 23.90
C LEU A 101 40.72 23.00 22.77
N ASN A 102 40.07 21.89 23.10
CA ASN A 102 39.41 21.03 22.11
C ASN A 102 37.92 21.29 22.12
N LEU A 103 37.46 22.08 21.14
CA LEU A 103 36.04 22.28 20.86
C LEU A 103 35.63 21.26 19.81
N ASN A 104 34.81 20.27 20.19
CA ASN A 104 34.21 19.35 19.26
C ASN A 104 32.71 19.59 19.16
N GLY A 105 32.21 19.70 17.94
CA GLY A 105 30.78 19.74 17.65
C GLY A 105 30.50 18.73 16.56
N SER A 106 29.61 17.78 16.83
CA SER A 106 29.10 16.85 15.83
C SER A 106 27.58 16.89 15.82
N ARG A 107 27.01 16.73 14.63
CA ARG A 107 25.58 16.61 14.42
C ARG A 107 25.32 15.37 13.59
N THR A 108 24.47 14.50 14.10
CA THR A 108 24.01 13.30 13.41
C THR A 108 22.51 13.43 13.20
N VAL A 109 22.06 13.32 11.95
CA VAL A 109 20.64 13.23 11.62
C VAL A 109 20.38 11.78 11.22
N ALA A 110 19.54 11.10 12.00
CA ALA A 110 19.06 9.76 11.73
C ALA A 110 17.60 9.84 11.32
N GLU A 111 17.28 9.32 10.14
CA GLU A 111 15.93 9.24 9.60
C GLU A 111 15.53 7.77 9.60
N SER A 112 14.36 7.46 10.16
CA SER A 112 13.85 6.08 10.24
C SER A 112 12.41 6.03 9.77
N TRP A 113 12.13 5.09 8.87
CA TRP A 113 10.79 4.84 8.34
C TRP A 113 10.27 3.50 8.85
N GLY A 114 9.12 3.54 9.53
CA GLY A 114 8.35 2.36 9.85
C GLY A 114 7.64 1.87 8.59
N ILE A 115 8.18 0.81 7.99
CA ILE A 115 7.62 0.20 6.78
C ILE A 115 7.08 -1.18 7.14
N ALA A 116 5.79 -1.41 6.93
CA ALA A 116 5.14 -2.69 7.13
C ALA A 116 4.80 -3.32 5.77
N PRO A 117 5.42 -4.46 5.39
CA PRO A 117 5.04 -5.14 4.16
C PRO A 117 3.60 -5.65 4.27
N VAL A 118 2.84 -5.56 3.18
CA VAL A 118 1.51 -6.17 3.11
C VAL A 118 1.68 -7.68 2.94
N THR A 119 1.48 -8.43 4.01
CA THR A 119 1.66 -9.91 4.03
C THR A 119 0.35 -10.67 3.85
N SER A 120 -0.80 -10.01 4.03
CA SER A 120 -2.11 -10.67 3.90
C SER A 120 -2.40 -11.05 2.44
N PRO A 121 -2.66 -12.34 2.14
CA PRO A 121 -2.92 -12.78 0.77
C PRO A 121 -4.17 -12.14 0.18
N SER A 122 -5.19 -11.89 1.00
CA SER A 122 -6.43 -11.23 0.59
C SER A 122 -6.20 -9.77 0.19
N ARG A 123 -5.34 -9.04 0.92
CA ARG A 123 -4.96 -7.67 0.56
C ARG A 123 -4.12 -7.63 -0.71
N LEU A 124 -3.12 -8.51 -0.81
CA LEU A 124 -2.28 -8.64 -2.01
C LEU A 124 -3.10 -8.95 -3.27
N ARG A 125 -4.10 -9.83 -3.18
CA ARG A 125 -4.98 -10.15 -4.30
C ARG A 125 -5.82 -8.97 -4.75
N ARG A 126 -6.30 -8.13 -3.82
CA ARG A 126 -7.03 -6.89 -4.16
C ARG A 126 -6.14 -5.88 -4.86
N ILE A 127 -4.91 -5.70 -4.38
CA ILE A 127 -3.93 -4.83 -5.03
C ILE A 127 -3.58 -5.36 -6.42
N GLN A 128 -3.39 -6.69 -6.56
CA GLN A 128 -3.17 -7.32 -7.87
C GLN A 128 -4.32 -7.02 -8.82
N CYS A 129 -5.57 -7.18 -8.36
CA CYS A 129 -6.77 -6.84 -9.11
C CYS A 129 -6.82 -5.38 -9.56
N ALA A 130 -6.50 -4.44 -8.66
CA ALA A 130 -6.41 -3.02 -9.01
C ALA A 130 -5.34 -2.76 -10.08
N MET A 131 -4.15 -3.37 -9.96
CA MET A 131 -3.08 -3.25 -10.96
C MET A 131 -3.49 -3.81 -12.33
N HIS A 132 -4.28 -4.89 -12.37
CA HIS A 132 -4.79 -5.44 -13.63
C HIS A 132 -5.74 -4.48 -14.31
N LEU A 133 -6.67 -3.89 -13.55
CA LEU A 133 -7.62 -2.92 -14.08
C LEU A 133 -6.93 -1.65 -14.58
N MET A 134 -5.88 -1.18 -13.88
CA MET A 134 -5.09 -0.03 -14.33
C MET A 134 -4.29 -0.33 -15.60
N THR A 135 -3.74 -1.55 -15.72
CA THR A 135 -2.81 -1.88 -16.82
C THR A 135 -3.49 -2.33 -18.10
N ARG A 136 -4.57 -3.11 -17.99
CA ARG A 136 -5.36 -3.58 -19.14
C ARG A 136 -6.46 -2.59 -19.54
N GLY A 137 -6.75 -1.63 -18.67
CA GLY A 137 -7.92 -0.80 -18.78
C GLY A 137 -9.20 -1.54 -18.39
N TYR A 138 -10.30 -0.81 -18.37
CA TYR A 138 -11.62 -1.34 -18.11
C TYR A 138 -12.55 -0.85 -19.21
N ASN A 139 -13.29 -1.78 -19.81
CA ASN A 139 -14.40 -1.45 -20.69
C ASN A 139 -15.65 -2.04 -20.06
N LEU A 140 -16.51 -1.20 -19.49
CA LEU A 140 -17.74 -1.66 -18.85
C LEU A 140 -18.87 -1.71 -19.88
N ALA A 141 -19.54 -2.85 -19.96
CA ALA A 141 -20.72 -3.05 -20.77
C ALA A 141 -21.88 -3.54 -19.90
N VAL A 142 -23.11 -3.15 -20.26
CA VAL A 142 -24.32 -3.77 -19.72
C VAL A 142 -24.70 -4.92 -20.64
N ALA A 143 -24.73 -6.13 -20.12
CA ALA A 143 -25.14 -7.32 -20.86
C ALA A 143 -26.45 -7.86 -20.30
N PRO A 144 -27.42 -8.26 -21.15
CA PRO A 144 -28.58 -9.00 -20.69
C PRO A 144 -28.15 -10.40 -20.24
N VAL A 145 -28.67 -10.85 -19.11
CA VAL A 145 -28.49 -12.18 -18.55
C VAL A 145 -29.82 -12.91 -18.65
N GLN A 146 -29.82 -14.07 -19.30
CA GLN A 146 -30.98 -14.97 -19.26
C GLN A 146 -31.05 -15.58 -17.85
N SER A 147 -32.08 -15.19 -17.12
CA SER A 147 -32.39 -15.74 -15.80
C SER A 147 -33.44 -16.84 -15.96
N ASP A 148 -33.38 -17.86 -15.10
CA ASP A 148 -34.44 -18.88 -15.00
C ASP A 148 -35.75 -18.27 -14.46
N HIS A 149 -35.71 -17.03 -13.95
CA HIS A 149 -36.87 -16.27 -13.53
C HIS A 149 -37.49 -15.52 -14.71
N ALA A 150 -38.81 -15.33 -14.69
CA ALA A 150 -39.57 -14.68 -15.76
C ALA A 150 -39.19 -13.19 -15.92
N GLY A 151 -38.11 -12.90 -16.64
CA GLY A 151 -37.64 -11.56 -16.93
C GLY A 151 -36.21 -11.53 -17.48
N THR A 152 -35.90 -10.53 -18.30
CA THR A 152 -34.51 -10.25 -18.69
C THR A 152 -33.83 -9.48 -17.58
N GLN A 153 -32.83 -10.08 -16.93
CA GLN A 153 -31.98 -9.40 -15.97
C GLN A 153 -30.79 -8.75 -16.70
N TYR A 154 -30.15 -7.76 -16.10
CA TYR A 154 -29.01 -7.05 -16.68
C TYR A 154 -27.81 -7.12 -15.74
N ARG A 155 -26.63 -7.39 -16.28
CA ARG A 155 -25.37 -7.42 -15.51
C ARG A 155 -24.38 -6.44 -16.09
N VAL A 156 -23.75 -5.66 -15.22
CA VAL A 156 -22.58 -4.87 -15.61
C VAL A 156 -21.37 -5.79 -15.63
N VAL A 157 -20.84 -6.05 -16.82
CA VAL A 157 -19.68 -6.89 -17.06
C VAL A 157 -18.52 -6.06 -17.59
N LEU A 158 -17.30 -6.50 -17.30
CA LEU A 158 -16.13 -6.00 -18.00
C LEU A 158 -16.07 -6.72 -19.34
N ALA A 159 -16.10 -5.97 -20.44
CA ALA A 159 -15.95 -6.48 -21.79
C ALA A 159 -14.53 -7.06 -21.93
N GLY A 160 -14.41 -8.39 -21.89
CA GLY A 160 -13.13 -9.11 -21.99
C GLY A 160 -13.01 -10.28 -21.02
N ASP A 161 -11.79 -10.53 -20.54
CA ASP A 161 -11.41 -11.67 -19.70
C ASP A 161 -12.26 -11.81 -18.42
N ASN A 162 -12.78 -13.02 -18.18
CA ASN A 162 -13.51 -13.38 -16.96
C ASN A 162 -12.70 -13.16 -15.67
N ALA A 163 -11.36 -13.12 -15.74
CA ALA A 163 -10.53 -12.84 -14.58
C ALA A 163 -10.81 -11.46 -13.97
N CYS A 164 -11.20 -10.48 -14.78
CA CYS A 164 -11.44 -9.11 -14.34
C CYS A 164 -12.77 -8.95 -13.59
N SER A 165 -13.79 -9.78 -13.87
CA SER A 165 -15.09 -9.69 -13.17
C SER A 165 -14.97 -10.08 -11.69
N ASN A 166 -14.19 -11.12 -11.39
CA ASN A 166 -13.86 -11.50 -10.01
C ASN A 166 -13.15 -10.36 -9.26
N CYS A 167 -12.23 -9.67 -9.93
CA CYS A 167 -11.55 -8.52 -9.35
C CYS A 167 -12.50 -7.37 -9.01
N LEU A 168 -13.45 -7.07 -9.88
CA LEU A 168 -14.48 -6.06 -9.61
C LEU A 168 -15.34 -6.43 -8.39
N GLY A 169 -15.73 -7.70 -8.29
CA GLY A 169 -16.45 -8.23 -7.13
C GLY A 169 -15.67 -8.09 -5.82
N GLN A 170 -14.35 -8.32 -5.85
CA GLN A 170 -13.50 -8.17 -4.66
C GLN A 170 -13.31 -6.70 -4.25
N LEU A 171 -13.21 -5.78 -5.20
CA LEU A 171 -13.05 -4.36 -4.90
C LEU A 171 -14.35 -3.72 -4.39
N THR A 172 -15.49 -4.14 -4.91
CA THR A 172 -16.82 -3.71 -4.41
C THR A 172 -17.14 -4.33 -3.04
N SER A 173 -16.70 -5.57 -2.77
CA SER A 173 -16.94 -6.22 -1.48
C SER A 173 -16.18 -5.57 -0.33
N VAL A 174 -15.00 -4.97 -0.55
CA VAL A 174 -14.30 -4.20 0.49
C VAL A 174 -14.73 -2.73 0.56
N GLY A 175 -15.69 -2.31 -0.26
CA GLY A 175 -16.14 -0.91 -0.31
C GLY A 175 -15.15 0.05 -0.99
N PHE A 176 -14.15 -0.48 -1.69
CA PHE A 176 -13.23 0.35 -2.46
C PHE A 176 -13.92 0.97 -3.68
N LEU A 177 -14.79 0.20 -4.33
CA LEU A 177 -15.70 0.65 -5.39
C LEU A 177 -17.15 0.71 -4.90
N PRO A 178 -18.01 1.56 -5.49
CA PRO A 178 -19.40 1.67 -5.10
C PRO A 178 -20.09 0.32 -5.26
N ARG A 179 -20.90 -0.06 -4.27
CA ARG A 179 -21.76 -1.23 -4.36
C ARG A 179 -23.06 -0.87 -5.08
N PRO A 180 -23.68 -1.81 -5.82
CA PRO A 180 -25.03 -1.61 -6.31
C PRO A 180 -26.01 -1.48 -5.16
N THR A 181 -27.03 -0.62 -5.31
CA THR A 181 -28.08 -0.42 -4.31
C THR A 181 -28.92 -1.68 -4.17
N ALA A 182 -29.06 -2.21 -2.94
CA ALA A 182 -29.71 -3.49 -2.68
C ALA A 182 -31.15 -3.60 -3.22
N GLU A 183 -31.88 -2.49 -3.25
CA GLU A 183 -33.26 -2.42 -3.76
C GLU A 183 -33.36 -2.70 -5.26
N LYS A 184 -32.28 -2.45 -6.01
CA LYS A 184 -32.26 -2.53 -7.48
C LYS A 184 -31.69 -3.83 -8.02
N ILE A 185 -31.22 -4.72 -7.14
CA ILE A 185 -30.54 -5.96 -7.51
C ILE A 185 -31.20 -7.19 -6.93
N ASP A 186 -31.08 -8.29 -7.65
CA ASP A 186 -31.33 -9.62 -7.11
C ASP A 186 -30.29 -9.92 -6.02
N PRO A 187 -30.69 -10.26 -4.78
CA PRO A 187 -29.76 -10.50 -3.68
C PRO A 187 -28.87 -11.73 -3.91
N ILE A 188 -29.29 -12.66 -4.77
CA ILE A 188 -28.58 -13.91 -5.06
C ILE A 188 -27.65 -13.70 -6.24
N THR A 189 -28.18 -13.27 -7.39
CA THR A 189 -27.40 -13.18 -8.64
C THR A 189 -26.61 -11.87 -8.76
N ARG A 190 -27.00 -10.83 -8.01
CA ARG A 190 -26.52 -9.44 -8.12
C ARG A 190 -26.79 -8.81 -9.48
N ASP A 191 -27.78 -9.31 -10.20
CA ASP A 191 -28.22 -8.76 -11.47
C ASP A 191 -29.31 -7.70 -11.26
N PHE A 192 -29.35 -6.72 -12.16
CA PHE A 192 -30.32 -5.63 -12.14
C PHE A 192 -31.61 -6.05 -12.83
N TYR A 193 -32.75 -5.63 -12.26
CA TYR A 193 -34.06 -5.89 -12.86
C TYR A 193 -34.32 -5.03 -14.11
N THR A 194 -33.70 -3.85 -14.21
CA THR A 194 -33.88 -2.93 -15.34
C THR A 194 -32.55 -2.53 -15.98
N SER A 195 -32.57 -2.28 -17.29
CA SER A 195 -31.39 -1.80 -18.02
C SER A 195 -30.98 -0.39 -17.59
N ASN A 196 -31.95 0.45 -17.21
CA ASN A 196 -31.69 1.81 -16.77
C ASN A 196 -30.91 1.85 -15.44
N ASP A 197 -31.28 0.98 -14.48
CA ASP A 197 -30.54 0.85 -13.21
C ASP A 197 -29.12 0.33 -13.43
N ALA A 198 -28.96 -0.64 -14.34
CA ALA A 198 -27.64 -1.16 -14.70
C ALA A 198 -26.75 -0.08 -15.36
N GLU A 199 -27.31 0.76 -16.24
CA GLU A 199 -26.60 1.89 -16.87
C GLU A 199 -26.25 2.99 -15.87
N GLU A 200 -27.15 3.32 -14.94
CA GLU A 200 -26.88 4.25 -13.85
C GLU A 200 -25.69 3.77 -13.00
N TYR A 201 -25.73 2.50 -12.58
CA TYR A 201 -24.63 1.89 -11.85
C TYR A 201 -23.33 1.86 -12.67
N ARG A 202 -23.39 1.54 -13.97
CA ARG A 202 -22.23 1.57 -14.86
C ARG A 202 -21.56 2.94 -14.89
N ARG A 203 -22.32 4.03 -14.96
CA ARG A 203 -21.78 5.42 -14.95
C ARG A 203 -21.13 5.75 -13.61
N SER A 204 -21.78 5.39 -12.50
CA SER A 204 -21.23 5.59 -11.15
C SER A 204 -19.92 4.82 -10.96
N LEU A 205 -19.90 3.55 -11.36
CA LEU A 205 -18.74 2.68 -11.29
C LEU A 205 -17.59 3.17 -12.18
N SER A 206 -17.88 3.61 -13.41
CA SER A 206 -16.89 4.18 -14.32
C SER A 206 -16.25 5.44 -13.74
N THR A 207 -17.04 6.32 -13.13
CA THR A 207 -16.55 7.54 -12.46
C THR A 207 -15.65 7.18 -11.27
N ALA A 208 -16.07 6.22 -10.43
CA ALA A 208 -15.28 5.77 -9.29
C ALA A 208 -13.95 5.14 -9.73
N MET A 209 -13.96 4.32 -10.79
CA MET A 209 -12.73 3.73 -11.34
C MET A 209 -11.82 4.80 -11.95
N ALA A 210 -12.33 5.78 -12.70
CA ALA A 210 -11.50 6.85 -13.24
C ALA A 210 -10.86 7.72 -12.14
N CYS A 211 -11.55 7.85 -11.00
CA CYS A 211 -11.05 8.59 -9.85
C CYS A 211 -9.96 7.83 -9.09
N LYS A 212 -10.22 6.56 -8.74
CA LYS A 212 -9.33 5.74 -7.90
C LYS A 212 -8.27 4.97 -8.69
N LEU A 213 -8.61 4.46 -9.86
CA LEU A 213 -7.75 3.62 -10.70
C LEU A 213 -7.56 4.27 -12.07
N PRO A 214 -6.85 5.41 -12.15
CA PRO A 214 -6.61 6.06 -13.43
C PRO A 214 -5.85 5.12 -14.37
N THR A 215 -6.17 5.20 -15.66
CA THR A 215 -5.53 4.43 -16.74
C THR A 215 -4.70 5.37 -17.63
N CYS A 216 -3.83 4.80 -18.47
CA CYS A 216 -3.10 5.51 -19.53
C CYS A 216 -2.22 6.71 -19.08
N TRP A 217 -1.81 6.78 -17.82
CA TRP A 217 -0.98 7.87 -17.28
C TRP A 217 0.53 7.57 -17.24
N TYR A 218 0.92 6.36 -17.63
CA TYR A 218 2.30 5.88 -17.60
C TYR A 218 2.72 5.32 -18.97
N GLY A 219 4.02 5.30 -19.23
CA GLY A 219 4.64 4.54 -20.32
C GLY A 219 5.32 3.27 -19.81
N ILE A 220 5.41 2.24 -20.64
CA ILE A 220 6.15 1.00 -20.35
C ILE A 220 7.10 0.69 -21.49
N GLU A 221 8.34 0.31 -21.15
CA GLU A 221 9.36 -0.06 -22.13
C GLU A 221 10.20 -1.26 -21.68
N LYS A 222 10.67 -2.06 -22.65
CA LYS A 222 11.47 -3.27 -22.42
C LYS A 222 12.98 -2.99 -22.23
N LYS A 223 13.46 -1.76 -22.46
CA LYS A 223 14.84 -1.31 -22.17
C LYS A 223 15.03 0.19 -22.51
N GLY A 224 15.20 1.01 -21.47
CA GLY A 224 16.14 2.14 -21.43
C GLY A 224 16.15 3.22 -22.52
N LEU A 225 15.07 3.49 -23.25
CA LEU A 225 15.09 4.54 -24.29
C LEU A 225 14.31 5.82 -23.92
N ALA A 226 13.22 5.77 -23.13
CA ALA A 226 12.44 6.97 -22.76
C ALA A 226 12.76 7.61 -21.40
N TRP A 227 13.93 7.35 -20.82
CA TRP A 227 14.27 7.83 -19.47
C TRP A 227 14.54 9.34 -19.36
N TRP A 228 14.83 10.03 -20.47
CA TRP A 228 15.25 11.43 -20.40
C TRP A 228 14.12 12.43 -20.17
N LYS A 229 12.84 12.03 -20.33
CA LYS A 229 11.67 12.86 -20.04
C LYS A 229 10.84 12.40 -18.84
N SER A 230 11.21 11.31 -18.19
CA SER A 230 10.44 10.78 -17.06
C SER A 230 10.79 11.52 -15.76
N CYS A 231 9.78 11.94 -15.02
CA CYS A 231 9.94 12.49 -13.67
C CYS A 231 10.16 11.36 -12.65
N HIS A 232 9.41 10.28 -12.79
CA HIS A 232 9.51 9.09 -11.94
C HIS A 232 9.58 7.82 -12.79
N ARG A 233 10.26 6.80 -12.26
CA ARG A 233 10.41 5.50 -12.90
C ARG A 233 10.37 4.38 -11.87
N GLY A 234 9.94 3.21 -12.32
CA GLY A 234 10.04 1.96 -11.58
C GLY A 234 10.55 0.86 -12.49
N HIS A 235 11.38 -0.02 -11.94
CA HIS A 235 12.05 -1.06 -12.69
C HIS A 235 11.60 -2.43 -12.21
N TYR A 236 11.30 -3.30 -13.17
CA TYR A 236 11.03 -4.71 -12.91
C TYR A 236 11.95 -5.58 -13.75
N ARG A 237 12.48 -6.65 -13.17
CA ARG A 237 13.28 -7.66 -13.86
C ARG A 237 12.74 -9.03 -13.49
N GLY A 238 12.09 -9.68 -14.45
CA GLY A 238 11.47 -11.00 -14.28
C GLY A 238 11.69 -11.90 -15.49
N CYS A 239 10.91 -12.98 -15.58
CA CYS A 239 11.06 -14.01 -16.61
C CYS A 239 10.81 -13.49 -18.04
N CYS A 240 9.97 -12.47 -18.20
CA CYS A 240 9.68 -11.81 -19.50
C CYS A 240 10.78 -10.83 -19.96
N GLY A 241 11.81 -10.59 -19.13
CA GLY A 241 12.84 -9.57 -19.35
C GLY A 241 12.82 -8.44 -18.31
N SER A 242 13.44 -7.32 -18.66
CA SER A 242 13.44 -6.10 -17.84
C SER A 242 12.44 -5.10 -18.43
N TYR A 243 11.56 -4.58 -17.59
CA TYR A 243 10.59 -3.55 -17.95
C TYR A 243 10.78 -2.32 -17.07
N THR A 244 10.63 -1.15 -17.67
CA THR A 244 10.63 0.13 -16.96
C THR A 244 9.28 0.79 -17.18
N ALA A 245 8.56 1.04 -16.10
CA ALA A 245 7.40 1.93 -16.12
C ALA A 245 7.87 3.33 -15.77
N TRP A 246 7.36 4.33 -16.48
CA TRP A 246 7.78 5.71 -16.29
C TRP A 246 6.61 6.68 -16.46
N VAL A 247 6.75 7.87 -15.88
CA VAL A 247 5.72 8.91 -15.89
C VAL A 247 6.33 10.26 -16.26
N ASP A 248 5.69 10.98 -17.16
CA ASP A 248 6.01 12.37 -17.47
C ASP A 248 5.37 13.34 -16.47
N ALA A 249 5.69 14.63 -16.56
CA ALA A 249 5.14 15.65 -15.67
C ALA A 249 3.59 15.71 -15.68
N ARG A 250 2.93 15.33 -16.78
CA ARG A 250 1.46 15.36 -16.91
C ARG A 250 0.80 14.19 -16.19
N GLY A 251 1.49 13.05 -16.09
CA GLY A 251 0.99 11.86 -15.41
C GLY A 251 1.14 11.87 -13.88
N ILE A 252 1.90 12.81 -13.29
CA ILE A 252 2.14 12.87 -11.84
C ILE A 252 0.85 12.87 -11.00
N PRO A 253 -0.20 13.66 -11.31
CA PRO A 253 -1.44 13.65 -10.53
C PRO A 253 -2.15 12.28 -10.55
N SER A 254 -2.01 11.52 -11.65
CA SER A 254 -2.60 10.19 -11.77
C SER A 254 -1.73 9.13 -11.06
N LEU A 255 -0.41 9.25 -11.11
CA LEU A 255 0.51 8.44 -10.30
C LEU A 255 0.23 8.61 -8.81
N ALA A 256 0.03 9.84 -8.35
CA ALA A 256 -0.31 10.12 -6.95
C ALA A 256 -1.62 9.44 -6.53
N ARG A 257 -2.68 9.56 -7.35
CA ARG A 257 -3.98 8.91 -7.10
C ARG A 257 -3.89 7.38 -7.12
N ALA A 258 -3.14 6.81 -8.07
CA ALA A 258 -2.91 5.38 -8.14
C ALA A 258 -2.17 4.87 -6.90
N THR A 259 -1.11 5.58 -6.49
CA THR A 259 -0.31 5.26 -5.30
C THR A 259 -1.15 5.28 -4.03
N LEU A 260 -1.93 6.34 -3.82
CA LEU A 260 -2.83 6.44 -2.67
C LEU A 260 -3.89 5.33 -2.66
N SER A 261 -4.43 4.99 -3.82
CA SER A 261 -5.42 3.91 -3.95
C SER A 261 -4.83 2.53 -3.64
N ILE A 262 -3.58 2.28 -4.02
CA ILE A 262 -2.86 1.06 -3.66
C ILE A 262 -2.61 0.99 -2.15
N GLN A 263 -2.23 2.11 -1.55
CA GLN A 263 -2.04 2.22 -0.10
C GLN A 263 -3.36 1.99 0.65
N GLU A 264 -4.46 2.58 0.18
CA GLU A 264 -5.82 2.36 0.70
C GLU A 264 -6.17 0.87 0.67
N LEU A 265 -5.93 0.18 -0.44
CA LEU A 265 -6.15 -1.27 -0.55
C LEU A 265 -5.26 -2.12 0.35
N GLY A 266 -4.06 -1.63 0.69
CA GLY A 266 -3.14 -2.26 1.63
C GLY A 266 -3.57 -2.18 3.10
N VAL A 267 -4.44 -1.22 3.44
CA VAL A 267 -4.99 -1.04 4.79
C VAL A 267 -6.46 -1.43 4.91
N LEU A 268 -7.21 -1.45 3.80
CA LEU A 268 -8.62 -1.85 3.78
C LEU A 268 -8.76 -3.33 4.14
N ASP A 269 -9.36 -3.55 5.31
CA ASP A 269 -9.91 -4.84 5.69
C ASP A 269 -11.34 -4.99 5.16
N PRO A 270 -11.75 -6.22 4.79
CA PRO A 270 -13.14 -6.46 4.50
C PRO A 270 -13.99 -6.05 5.72
N PRO A 271 -15.18 -5.46 5.52
CA PRO A 271 -16.06 -5.16 6.63
C PRO A 271 -16.35 -6.46 7.38
N TYR A 272 -15.93 -6.52 8.65
CA TYR A 272 -16.22 -7.66 9.52
C TYR A 272 -17.74 -7.70 9.72
N VAL A 273 -18.37 -8.77 9.24
CA VAL A 273 -19.75 -9.04 9.60
C VAL A 273 -19.69 -9.73 10.95
N GLN A 274 -20.20 -9.06 11.99
CA GLN A 274 -20.47 -9.72 13.26
C GLN A 274 -21.59 -10.73 12.98
N VAL A 275 -21.26 -12.02 13.01
CA VAL A 275 -22.26 -13.07 12.88
C VAL A 275 -22.66 -13.47 14.29
N GLU A 276 -23.92 -13.24 14.62
CA GLU A 276 -24.53 -13.75 15.84
C GLU A 276 -25.16 -15.10 15.52
N LYS A 277 -24.66 -16.17 16.14
CA LYS A 277 -25.27 -17.49 16.06
C LYS A 277 -25.89 -17.84 17.40
N THR A 278 -27.21 -17.99 17.42
CA THR A 278 -27.93 -18.51 18.58
C THR A 278 -27.94 -20.03 18.52
N VAL A 279 -27.26 -20.67 19.46
CA VAL A 279 -27.28 -22.13 19.64
C VAL A 279 -28.26 -22.45 20.77
N LYS A 280 -29.27 -23.28 20.49
CA LYS A 280 -30.14 -23.84 21.53
C LYS A 280 -29.51 -25.13 22.05
N LEU A 281 -29.29 -25.20 23.35
CA LEU A 281 -28.84 -26.38 24.07
C LEU A 281 -30.03 -27.32 24.35
N SER A 282 -29.72 -28.58 24.68
CA SER A 282 -30.71 -29.63 24.97
C SER A 282 -31.56 -29.36 26.21
N ASP A 283 -31.08 -28.52 27.13
CA ASP A 283 -31.80 -28.06 28.32
C ASP A 283 -32.78 -26.90 28.02
N GLY A 284 -32.86 -26.44 26.77
CA GLY A 284 -33.65 -25.30 26.34
C GLY A 284 -32.94 -23.94 26.47
N THR A 285 -31.71 -23.92 27.00
CA THR A 285 -30.92 -22.69 27.15
C THR A 285 -30.42 -22.21 25.79
N THR A 286 -30.55 -20.91 25.50
CA THR A 286 -30.05 -20.32 24.25
C THR A 286 -28.75 -19.56 24.52
N ILE A 287 -27.65 -19.99 23.90
CA ILE A 287 -26.37 -19.26 23.93
C ILE A 287 -26.24 -18.47 22.64
N LYS A 288 -26.08 -17.14 22.77
CA LYS A 288 -25.72 -16.26 21.67
C LYS A 288 -24.20 -16.20 21.58
N VAL A 289 -23.64 -16.79 20.52
CA VAL A 289 -22.22 -16.67 20.21
C VAL A 289 -22.08 -15.57 19.17
N THR A 290 -21.55 -14.42 19.59
CA THR A 290 -21.12 -13.35 18.68
C THR A 290 -19.67 -13.57 18.31
N GLY A 291 -19.41 -13.71 17.01
CA GLY A 291 -18.05 -13.83 16.47
C GLY A 291 -17.86 -12.87 15.31
N ALA A 292 -16.67 -12.29 15.20
CA ALA A 292 -16.28 -11.61 13.98
C ALA A 292 -16.06 -12.67 12.89
N ALA A 293 -16.99 -12.76 11.94
CA ALA A 293 -16.82 -13.56 10.75
C ALA A 293 -16.00 -12.76 9.74
N SER A 294 -14.77 -13.18 9.49
CA SER A 294 -13.98 -12.74 8.34
C SER A 294 -14.14 -13.77 7.23
N GLY A 295 -14.98 -13.50 6.22
CA GLY A 295 -15.16 -14.38 5.08
C GLY A 295 -16.45 -14.08 4.29
N THR A 296 -16.60 -14.71 3.13
CA THR A 296 -17.92 -14.74 2.47
C THR A 296 -18.83 -15.71 3.24
N VAL A 297 -20.14 -15.44 3.31
CA VAL A 297 -21.11 -16.27 4.07
C VAL A 297 -21.03 -17.76 3.71
N ASN A 298 -20.61 -18.07 2.49
CA ASN A 298 -20.46 -19.43 1.97
C ASN A 298 -19.23 -20.19 2.51
N GLU A 299 -18.29 -19.49 3.16
CA GLU A 299 -17.04 -20.05 3.70
C GLU A 299 -17.15 -20.39 5.20
N PHE A 300 -18.31 -20.09 5.82
CA PHE A 300 -18.62 -20.52 7.17
C PHE A 300 -18.97 -22.01 7.20
N GLN A 301 -17.95 -22.87 7.13
CA GLN A 301 -18.10 -24.24 7.59
C GLN A 301 -18.22 -24.18 9.12
N ILE A 302 -19.43 -24.36 9.63
CA ILE A 302 -19.64 -24.66 11.05
C ILE A 302 -18.72 -25.85 11.33
N PRO A 303 -17.75 -25.76 12.26
CA PRO A 303 -17.00 -26.94 12.66
C PRO A 303 -18.07 -27.96 13.04
N ARG A 304 -18.10 -29.09 12.33
CA ARG A 304 -18.96 -30.21 12.70
C ARG A 304 -18.61 -30.48 14.16
N LEU A 305 -19.48 -30.02 15.06
CA LEU A 305 -19.55 -30.53 16.41
C LEU A 305 -19.66 -32.02 16.17
N ALA A 306 -18.58 -32.74 16.45
CA ALA A 306 -18.56 -34.18 16.39
C ALA A 306 -19.71 -34.62 17.29
N THR A 307 -20.84 -34.96 16.69
CA THR A 307 -21.94 -35.65 17.34
C THR A 307 -21.43 -37.06 17.58
N GLY A 308 -20.51 -37.18 18.52
CA GLY A 308 -20.35 -38.37 19.32
C GLY A 308 -21.48 -38.34 20.34
N GLU A 309 -22.67 -38.74 19.89
CA GLU A 309 -23.64 -39.32 20.81
C GLU A 309 -22.97 -40.58 21.39
N ASN A 310 -23.00 -40.69 22.72
CA ASN A 310 -22.46 -41.78 23.54
C ASN A 310 -21.00 -41.62 23.99
N GLU A 311 -20.76 -40.68 24.90
CA GLU A 311 -20.03 -40.88 26.18
C GLU A 311 -19.66 -39.52 26.77
N PHE A 312 -20.54 -38.91 27.57
CA PHE A 312 -20.11 -37.84 28.47
C PHE A 312 -20.99 -37.78 29.73
N MET A 313 -20.66 -38.62 30.71
CA MET A 313 -20.83 -38.29 32.12
C MET A 313 -19.43 -38.16 32.72
N GLY A 314 -18.84 -36.96 32.64
CA GLY A 314 -17.59 -36.66 33.33
C GLY A 314 -16.77 -35.50 32.74
N ASN A 315 -16.79 -34.37 33.45
CA ASN A 315 -15.84 -33.24 33.41
C ASN A 315 -16.19 -32.02 32.57
N SER A 316 -16.93 -31.11 33.21
CA SER A 316 -17.37 -29.79 32.74
C SER A 316 -16.25 -28.72 32.64
N ASN A 317 -14.97 -29.05 32.78
CA ASN A 317 -13.88 -28.05 32.80
C ASN A 317 -12.90 -28.13 31.62
N ARG A 318 -13.14 -28.97 30.60
CA ARG A 318 -12.17 -29.19 29.50
C ARG A 318 -12.52 -28.51 28.16
N ALA A 319 -13.70 -27.90 28.03
CA ALA A 319 -14.14 -27.30 26.77
C ALA A 319 -13.53 -25.91 26.49
N ILE A 320 -13.00 -25.22 27.51
CA ILE A 320 -12.35 -23.91 27.35
C ILE A 320 -10.90 -24.06 26.82
N ASP A 321 -10.23 -25.20 27.06
CA ASP A 321 -8.85 -25.41 26.59
C ASP A 321 -8.74 -25.80 25.10
N ILE A 322 -9.77 -26.46 24.54
CA ILE A 322 -9.76 -26.91 23.13
C ILE A 322 -9.89 -25.71 22.16
N PHE A 323 -10.59 -24.66 22.59
CA PHE A 323 -10.75 -23.43 21.79
C PHE A 323 -9.44 -22.61 21.73
N ASN A 324 -8.59 -22.68 22.76
CA ASN A 324 -7.31 -21.98 22.77
C ASN A 324 -6.19 -22.74 22.03
N GLN A 325 -6.25 -24.07 21.94
CA GLN A 325 -5.25 -24.85 21.21
C GLN A 325 -5.42 -24.85 19.68
N SER A 326 -6.62 -24.55 19.18
CA SER A 326 -6.90 -24.50 17.73
C SER A 326 -6.43 -23.21 17.05
N LEU A 327 -6.01 -22.19 17.81
CA LEU A 327 -5.48 -20.91 17.29
C LEU A 327 -3.94 -20.87 17.12
N LEU A 328 -3.19 -21.87 17.58
CA LEU A 328 -1.71 -21.84 17.53
C LEU A 328 -1.05 -22.80 16.53
N ASN A 329 -1.81 -23.65 15.83
CA ASN A 329 -1.24 -24.60 14.86
C ASN A 329 -1.69 -24.32 13.42
N ILE A 330 -1.25 -23.18 12.86
CA ILE A 330 -1.14 -23.00 11.42
C ILE A 330 0.24 -22.45 11.09
N SER A 331 1.21 -23.36 10.98
CA SER A 331 2.46 -23.16 10.25
C SER A 331 2.60 -24.36 9.30
N PRO A 332 2.76 -24.17 7.98
CA PRO A 332 2.92 -25.30 7.08
C PRO A 332 4.40 -25.70 6.98
N ALA A 333 4.69 -26.91 7.44
CA ALA A 333 5.92 -27.63 7.11
C ALA A 333 5.91 -28.00 5.62
N ALA A 334 7.00 -27.67 4.94
CA ALA A 334 7.26 -28.00 3.55
C ALA A 334 7.31 -29.53 3.33
N THR A 335 6.52 -30.02 2.39
CA THR A 335 6.73 -31.35 1.81
C THR A 335 7.02 -31.19 0.32
N ARG A 336 8.22 -31.61 -0.06
CA ARG A 336 8.72 -31.73 -1.45
C ARG A 336 7.98 -32.87 -2.12
N GLU A 337 7.30 -32.59 -3.22
CA GLU A 337 6.77 -33.61 -4.12
C GLU A 337 7.39 -33.43 -5.52
N ASN A 338 7.89 -34.53 -6.07
CA ASN A 338 8.61 -34.62 -7.34
C ASN A 338 7.65 -34.44 -8.53
N LEU A 339 7.97 -33.50 -9.43
CA LEU A 339 7.27 -33.34 -10.72
C LEU A 339 8.13 -33.88 -11.88
N PRO A 340 7.54 -34.64 -12.83
CA PRO A 340 8.21 -35.10 -14.04
C PRO A 340 8.40 -33.96 -15.08
N PRO A 341 9.33 -34.12 -16.05
CA PRO A 341 9.70 -33.05 -16.98
C PRO A 341 8.58 -32.71 -17.98
N ALA A 342 8.31 -31.41 -18.12
CA ALA A 342 7.34 -30.86 -19.07
C ALA A 342 7.92 -30.78 -20.49
N ASN A 343 7.14 -31.20 -21.47
CA ASN A 343 7.38 -30.97 -22.91
C ASN A 343 7.25 -29.48 -23.26
N PRO A 344 7.99 -28.99 -24.29
CA PRO A 344 7.93 -27.59 -24.70
C PRO A 344 6.62 -27.26 -25.46
N PRO A 345 6.01 -26.09 -25.24
CA PRO A 345 4.82 -25.67 -25.97
C PRO A 345 5.14 -25.22 -27.40
N ALA A 346 4.21 -25.56 -28.29
CA ALA A 346 4.21 -25.22 -29.69
C ALA A 346 4.10 -23.70 -29.95
N ASN A 347 4.70 -23.34 -31.09
CA ASN A 347 4.74 -22.04 -31.75
C ASN A 347 3.41 -21.25 -31.68
N LEU A 348 3.44 -20.06 -31.09
CA LEU A 348 2.36 -19.07 -31.18
C LEU A 348 2.77 -17.95 -32.14
N THR A 349 2.00 -17.78 -33.20
CA THR A 349 2.11 -16.69 -34.17
C THR A 349 1.73 -15.33 -33.55
N PRO A 350 2.38 -14.23 -33.94
CA PRO A 350 2.13 -12.91 -33.38
C PRO A 350 0.75 -12.35 -33.77
N VAL A 351 0.03 -11.86 -32.77
CA VAL A 351 -1.21 -11.09 -32.93
C VAL A 351 -0.85 -9.68 -33.42
N VAL A 352 -1.37 -9.30 -34.57
CA VAL A 352 -1.24 -7.96 -35.15
C VAL A 352 -2.15 -6.99 -34.38
N ILE A 353 -1.55 -5.99 -33.74
CA ILE A 353 -2.28 -4.90 -33.07
C ILE A 353 -2.65 -3.86 -34.13
N PRO A 354 -3.91 -3.39 -34.20
CA PRO A 354 -4.31 -2.38 -35.18
C PRO A 354 -3.67 -1.02 -34.88
N THR A 355 -3.11 -0.42 -35.93
CA THR A 355 -2.48 0.90 -35.94
C THR A 355 -3.50 1.99 -35.65
N ILE A 356 -3.23 2.83 -34.65
CA ILE A 356 -4.03 4.01 -34.33
C ILE A 356 -3.77 5.09 -35.41
N PRO A 357 -4.79 5.65 -36.07
CA PRO A 357 -4.59 6.72 -37.05
C PRO A 357 -4.11 8.00 -36.38
N SER A 358 -3.00 8.55 -36.88
CA SER A 358 -2.44 9.83 -36.43
C SER A 358 -3.37 10.99 -36.78
N LEU A 359 -3.67 11.83 -35.78
CA LEU A 359 -4.40 13.08 -35.95
C LEU A 359 -3.59 14.08 -36.81
N PRO A 360 -4.24 14.85 -37.69
CA PRO A 360 -3.57 15.85 -38.51
C PRO A 360 -3.08 17.01 -37.65
N ILE A 361 -1.78 17.31 -37.77
CA ILE A 361 -1.16 18.50 -37.20
C ILE A 361 -1.61 19.68 -38.05
N THR A 362 -2.54 20.47 -37.53
CA THR A 362 -2.87 21.80 -38.07
C THR A 362 -1.75 22.76 -37.68
N THR A 363 -0.90 23.12 -38.65
CA THR A 363 -0.04 24.30 -38.56
C THR A 363 -0.90 25.53 -38.79
N GLY A 364 -1.11 26.33 -37.74
CA GLY A 364 -1.67 27.68 -37.83
C GLY A 364 -0.60 28.72 -38.18
N PRO A 365 -1.02 29.90 -38.70
CA PRO A 365 -0.17 30.90 -39.36
C PRO A 365 0.87 31.58 -38.46
#